data_AF-A0A8J3I907-F1
#
_entry.id   AF-A0A8J3I907-F1
#
_cell.length_a   1.000
_cell.length_b   1.000
_cell.length_c   1.000
_cell.angle_alpha   90.00
_cell.angle_beta   90.00
_cell.angle_gamma   90.00
#
_symmetry.space_group_name_H-M   'P 1'
#
loop_
_entity.id
_entity.type
_entity.pdbx_description
1 polymer ?
#
loop_
_entity_poly.entity_id
_entity_poly.type
_entity_poly.pdbx_seq_one_letter_code
_entity_poly.pdbx_strand_id
1 'polypeptide(L)'
;MSHIVEAKTKIVCPNLPEFLALIRQGDDMTIAELPFILLLRQAVTMVASEYEGELKPYYLDYYQIQHRVNTGLALHIPRQAGKQALDRGLGLSIDEKTGVLTCVGDPYRVEEFYEAIQRRIIRTYTTLAYMAAMRLEQFQHVSVQALQEGVVISGELYA
;
A
#
# COMPACT_ATOMS: atom_id res chain seq x y z
N MET A 1 1.79 19.54 -18.46
CA MET A 1 2.74 18.82 -17.58
C MET A 1 1.91 17.85 -16.75
N SER A 2 2.27 16.56 -16.76
CA SER A 2 1.63 15.57 -15.88
C SER A 2 2.20 15.76 -14.47
N HIS A 3 1.35 16.01 -13.46
CA HIS A 3 1.76 16.21 -12.06
C HIS A 3 1.74 14.86 -11.33
N ILE A 4 2.48 13.87 -11.83
CA ILE A 4 2.66 12.60 -11.10
C ILE A 4 3.64 12.87 -9.95
N VAL A 5 3.21 12.54 -8.74
CA VAL A 5 4.03 12.60 -7.54
C VAL A 5 4.48 11.20 -7.17
N GLU A 6 5.78 11.07 -6.89
CA GLU A 6 6.39 9.86 -6.36
C GLU A 6 6.85 10.11 -4.92
N ALA A 7 6.27 9.40 -3.96
CA ALA A 7 6.70 9.43 -2.57
C ALA A 7 7.39 8.12 -2.20
N LYS A 8 8.64 8.20 -1.74
CA LYS A 8 9.44 7.03 -1.34
C LYS A 8 9.16 6.64 0.11
N THR A 9 9.01 5.34 0.35
CA THR A 9 8.91 4.78 1.71
C THR A 9 10.25 4.22 2.18
N LYS A 10 10.29 3.67 3.40
CA LYS A 10 11.41 2.83 3.89
C LYS A 10 11.14 1.33 3.74
N ILE A 11 10.01 0.96 3.14
CA ILE A 11 9.62 -0.44 2.93
C ILE A 11 10.33 -0.93 1.68
N VAL A 12 11.03 -2.06 1.79
CA VAL A 12 11.82 -2.65 0.70
C VAL A 12 11.24 -4.02 0.36
N CYS A 13 11.14 -4.32 -0.93
CA CYS A 13 10.79 -5.64 -1.43
C CYS A 13 11.86 -6.66 -0.98
N PRO A 14 11.49 -7.68 -0.18
CA PRO A 14 12.47 -8.61 0.40
C PRO A 14 13.14 -9.54 -0.62
N ASN A 15 12.55 -9.74 -1.80
CA ASN A 15 13.13 -10.54 -2.89
C ASN A 15 12.95 -9.85 -4.25
N LEU A 16 13.60 -8.69 -4.42
CA LEU A 16 13.51 -7.90 -5.64
C LEU A 16 13.83 -8.70 -6.92
N PRO A 17 14.87 -9.56 -6.98
CA PRO A 17 15.17 -10.32 -8.21
C PRO A 17 14.02 -11.23 -8.66
N GLU A 18 13.37 -11.92 -7.74
CA GLU A 18 12.21 -12.77 -8.02
C GLU A 18 11.03 -11.93 -8.51
N PHE A 19 10.72 -10.85 -7.80
CA PHE A 19 9.66 -9.92 -8.19
C PHE A 19 9.88 -9.34 -9.60
N LEU A 20 11.10 -8.92 -9.93
CA LEU A 20 11.45 -8.42 -11.26
C LEU A 20 11.36 -9.50 -12.35
N ALA A 21 11.71 -10.75 -12.03
CA ALA A 21 11.56 -11.86 -12.96
C ALA A 21 10.08 -12.09 -13.32
N LEU A 22 9.20 -12.06 -12.32
CA LEU A 22 7.75 -12.22 -12.51
C LEU A 22 7.15 -11.05 -13.32
N ILE A 23 7.56 -9.80 -13.07
CA ILE A 23 7.12 -8.65 -13.86
C ILE A 23 7.49 -8.83 -15.34
N ARG A 24 8.74 -9.23 -15.63
CA ARG A 24 9.20 -9.42 -17.02
C ARG A 24 8.44 -10.55 -17.74
N GLN A 25 7.96 -11.52 -16.99
CA GLN A 25 7.15 -12.63 -17.51
C GLN A 25 5.67 -12.25 -17.65
N GLY A 26 5.24 -11.13 -17.07
CA GLY A 26 3.83 -10.74 -17.02
C GLY A 26 2.98 -11.65 -16.13
N ASP A 27 3.59 -12.30 -15.13
CA ASP A 27 2.92 -13.25 -14.26
C ASP A 27 2.23 -12.55 -13.08
N ASP A 28 1.17 -11.81 -13.39
CA ASP A 28 0.39 -11.03 -12.42
C ASP A 28 -0.23 -11.90 -11.31
N MET A 29 -0.54 -13.17 -11.61
CA MET A 29 -1.12 -14.09 -10.64
C MET A 29 -0.10 -14.46 -9.56
N THR A 30 1.10 -14.88 -9.97
CA THR A 30 2.16 -15.24 -9.02
C THR A 30 2.61 -14.01 -8.23
N ILE A 31 2.68 -12.83 -8.84
CA ILE A 31 2.95 -11.57 -8.13
C ILE A 31 1.91 -11.34 -7.02
N ALA A 32 0.63 -11.54 -7.32
CA ALA A 32 -0.45 -11.33 -6.35
C ALA A 32 -0.38 -12.29 -5.14
N GLU A 33 0.28 -13.43 -5.28
CA GLU A 33 0.46 -14.45 -4.23
C GLU A 33 1.73 -14.26 -3.39
N LEU A 34 2.65 -13.36 -3.79
CA LEU A 34 3.86 -13.10 -3.00
C LEU A 34 3.49 -12.61 -1.59
N PRO A 35 4.08 -13.16 -0.51
CA PRO A 35 3.66 -12.86 0.87
C PRO A 35 3.64 -11.37 1.21
N PHE A 36 4.64 -10.61 0.73
CA PHE A 36 4.68 -9.16 0.98
C PHE A 36 3.60 -8.40 0.19
N ILE A 37 3.21 -8.88 -0.99
CA ILE A 37 2.11 -8.33 -1.80
C ILE A 37 0.76 -8.67 -1.17
N LEU A 38 0.57 -9.88 -0.65
CA LEU A 38 -0.63 -10.25 0.10
C LEU A 38 -0.84 -9.34 1.31
N LEU A 39 0.23 -9.10 2.07
CA LEU A 39 0.20 -8.21 3.23
C LEU A 39 -0.08 -6.76 2.83
N LEU A 40 0.53 -6.28 1.74
CA LEU A 40 0.26 -4.95 1.19
C LEU A 40 -1.19 -4.83 0.70
N ARG A 41 -1.70 -5.84 -0.01
CA ARG A 41 -3.10 -5.92 -0.45
C ARG A 41 -4.04 -5.88 0.74
N GLN A 42 -3.75 -6.60 1.81
CA GLN A 42 -4.55 -6.56 3.05
C GLN A 42 -4.55 -5.15 3.65
N ALA A 43 -3.39 -4.51 3.77
CA ALA A 43 -3.29 -3.15 4.28
C ALA A 43 -4.13 -2.16 3.47
N VAL A 44 -4.02 -2.22 2.14
CA VAL A 44 -4.77 -1.34 1.23
C VAL A 44 -6.25 -1.64 1.27
N THR A 45 -6.66 -2.91 1.38
CA THR A 45 -8.07 -3.31 1.49
C THR A 45 -8.71 -2.80 2.77
N MET A 46 -7.96 -2.81 3.89
CA MET A 46 -8.42 -2.21 5.14
C MET A 46 -8.64 -0.70 5.00
N VAL A 47 -7.68 0.01 4.39
CA VAL A 47 -7.84 1.45 4.13
C VAL A 47 -8.98 1.70 3.14
N ALA A 48 -9.10 0.91 2.08
CA ALA A 48 -10.20 1.02 1.12
C ALA A 48 -11.55 0.93 1.82
N SER A 49 -11.72 -0.04 2.72
CA SER A 49 -12.96 -0.23 3.47
C SER A 49 -13.31 0.97 4.35
N GLU A 50 -12.32 1.65 4.95
CA GLU A 50 -12.52 2.86 5.78
C GLU A 50 -13.10 4.04 4.99
N TYR A 51 -12.78 4.13 3.69
CA TYR A 51 -13.15 5.25 2.83
C TYR A 51 -14.12 4.86 1.70
N GLU A 52 -14.70 3.66 1.74
CA GLU A 52 -15.56 3.12 0.67
C GLU A 52 -14.87 3.11 -0.70
N GLY A 53 -13.56 2.87 -0.69
CA GLY A 53 -12.71 2.77 -1.86
C GLY A 53 -12.66 1.37 -2.48
N GLU A 54 -12.02 1.29 -3.63
CA GLU A 54 -11.81 0.07 -4.40
C GLU A 54 -10.34 -0.07 -4.83
N LEU A 55 -9.88 -1.31 -4.95
CA LEU A 55 -8.54 -1.60 -5.47
C LEU A 55 -8.61 -1.81 -6.99
N LYS A 56 -7.71 -1.17 -7.72
CA LYS A 56 -7.51 -1.34 -9.16
C LYS A 56 -6.04 -1.64 -9.46
N PRO A 57 -5.72 -2.23 -10.61
CA PRO A 57 -4.33 -2.50 -10.99
C PRO A 57 -3.63 -1.29 -11.64
N TYR A 58 -4.25 -0.12 -11.65
CA TYR A 58 -3.74 1.09 -12.29
C TYR A 58 -4.15 2.34 -11.50
N TYR A 59 -3.43 3.44 -11.68
CA TYR A 59 -3.89 4.79 -11.32
C TYR A 59 -4.09 5.62 -12.60
N LEU A 60 -4.67 6.81 -12.47
CA LEU A 60 -4.94 7.74 -13.55
C LEU A 60 -4.06 8.98 -13.41
N ASP A 61 -3.55 9.50 -14.52
CA ASP A 61 -2.89 10.82 -14.52
C ASP A 61 -3.90 11.97 -14.71
N TYR A 62 -3.38 13.18 -14.88
CA TYR A 62 -4.16 14.38 -15.09
C TYR A 62 -5.16 14.27 -16.26
N TYR A 63 -4.75 13.56 -17.31
CA TYR A 63 -5.50 13.36 -18.55
C TYR A 63 -6.38 12.11 -18.52
N GLN A 64 -6.57 11.49 -17.35
CA GLN A 64 -7.33 10.25 -17.18
C GLN A 64 -6.73 9.05 -17.92
N ILE A 65 -5.42 9.10 -18.23
CA ILE A 65 -4.71 7.96 -18.84
C ILE A 65 -4.36 6.97 -17.73
N GLN A 66 -4.62 5.69 -17.99
CA GLN A 66 -4.31 4.59 -17.06
C GLN A 66 -2.82 4.26 -17.07
N HIS A 67 -2.23 4.23 -15.88
CA HIS A 67 -0.86 3.80 -15.63
C HIS A 67 -0.88 2.57 -14.73
N ARG A 68 -0.42 1.43 -15.25
CA ARG A 68 -0.35 0.17 -14.50
C ARG A 68 0.64 0.28 -13.35
N VAL A 69 0.30 -0.33 -12.22
CA VAL A 69 1.20 -0.44 -11.07
C VAL A 69 1.77 -1.85 -11.06
N ASN A 70 3.08 -1.99 -10.90
CA ASN A 70 3.76 -3.28 -10.98
C ASN A 70 3.45 -4.25 -9.81
N THR A 71 2.80 -3.77 -8.75
CA THR A 71 2.23 -4.61 -7.69
C THR A 71 0.77 -5.02 -7.97
N GLY A 72 0.14 -4.42 -8.98
CA GLY A 72 -1.29 -4.53 -9.22
C GLY A 72 -2.16 -3.86 -8.15
N LEU A 73 -1.59 -2.96 -7.33
CA LEU A 73 -2.29 -2.30 -6.22
C LEU A 73 -2.33 -0.79 -6.41
N ALA A 74 -3.53 -0.27 -6.69
CA ALA A 74 -3.87 1.14 -6.61
C ALA A 74 -5.20 1.31 -5.87
N LEU A 75 -5.24 2.24 -4.92
CA LEU A 75 -6.47 2.57 -4.18
C LEU A 75 -7.20 3.72 -4.87
N HIS A 76 -8.43 3.49 -5.31
CA HIS A 76 -9.35 4.53 -5.76
C HIS A 76 -10.40 4.77 -4.68
N ILE A 77 -10.68 6.04 -4.40
CA ILE A 77 -11.78 6.43 -3.49
C ILE A 77 -12.75 7.26 -4.32
N PRO A 78 -13.95 6.74 -4.64
CA PRO A 78 -14.87 7.41 -5.52
C PRO A 78 -15.45 8.67 -4.86
N ARG A 79 -15.73 9.68 -5.68
CA ARG A 79 -16.42 10.90 -5.22
C ARG A 79 -17.81 10.61 -4.67
N GLN A 80 -18.00 10.99 -3.41
CA GLN A 80 -19.30 10.97 -2.73
C GLN A 80 -19.62 12.37 -2.17
N ALA A 81 -20.91 12.69 -2.06
CA ALA A 81 -21.35 14.00 -1.57
C ALA A 81 -20.82 14.26 -0.15
N GLY A 82 -20.11 15.38 0.04
CA GLY A 82 -19.56 15.79 1.33
C GLY A 82 -18.34 15.00 1.82
N LYS A 83 -17.76 14.10 1.00
CA LYS A 83 -16.56 13.34 1.35
C LYS A 83 -15.38 13.68 0.43
N GLN A 84 -14.16 13.48 0.94
CA GLN A 84 -12.94 13.54 0.13
C GLN A 84 -12.86 12.33 -0.80
N ALA A 85 -12.13 12.45 -1.91
CA ALA A 85 -12.07 11.44 -2.95
C ALA A 85 -10.64 11.31 -3.50
N LEU A 86 -10.31 10.13 -4.01
CA LEU A 86 -9.12 9.80 -4.79
C LEU A 86 -9.57 9.18 -6.11
N ASP A 87 -10.26 9.97 -6.93
CA ASP A 87 -10.85 9.51 -8.19
C ASP A 87 -9.78 8.95 -9.14
N ARG A 88 -8.60 9.60 -9.16
CA ARG A 88 -7.44 9.20 -9.97
C ARG A 88 -6.63 8.06 -9.37
N GLY A 89 -6.90 7.71 -8.12
CA GLY A 89 -6.24 6.62 -7.43
C GLY A 89 -4.82 6.93 -6.95
N LEU A 90 -4.36 6.08 -6.03
CA LEU A 90 -3.04 6.07 -5.45
C LEU A 90 -2.41 4.70 -5.67
N GLY A 91 -1.43 4.63 -6.58
CA GLY A 91 -0.68 3.42 -6.89
C GLY A 91 0.43 3.15 -5.88
N LEU A 92 0.71 1.87 -5.65
CA LEU A 92 1.80 1.39 -4.81
C LEU A 92 2.80 0.60 -5.66
N SER A 93 3.84 1.26 -6.16
CA SER A 93 4.81 0.64 -7.05
C SER A 93 6.06 0.19 -6.28
N ILE A 94 6.75 -0.83 -6.75
CA ILE A 94 8.11 -1.14 -6.30
C ILE A 94 9.08 -0.53 -7.31
N ASP A 95 9.98 0.34 -6.84
CA ASP A 95 11.06 0.87 -7.68
C ASP A 95 11.98 -0.28 -8.12
N GLU A 96 12.09 -0.50 -9.43
CA GLU A 96 12.79 -1.67 -9.96
C GLU A 96 14.31 -1.66 -9.73
N LYS A 97 14.90 -0.50 -9.40
CA LYS A 97 16.33 -0.34 -9.15
C LYS A 97 16.68 -0.56 -7.68
N THR A 98 15.85 -0.04 -6.80
CA THR A 98 16.11 0.03 -5.35
C THR A 98 15.29 -0.97 -4.55
N GLY A 99 14.22 -1.50 -5.14
CA GLY A 99 13.24 -2.35 -4.47
C GLY A 99 12.37 -1.61 -3.47
N VAL A 100 12.47 -0.29 -3.38
CA VAL A 100 11.73 0.52 -2.42
C VAL A 100 10.28 0.65 -2.88
N LEU A 101 9.33 0.45 -1.97
CA LEU A 101 7.92 0.76 -2.19
C LEU A 101 7.76 2.28 -2.34
N THR A 102 7.14 2.69 -3.43
CA THR A 102 6.81 4.07 -3.78
C THR A 102 5.31 4.23 -3.93
N CYS A 103 4.78 5.35 -3.43
CA CYS A 103 3.41 5.76 -3.74
C CYS A 103 3.45 6.63 -4.99
N VAL A 104 2.69 6.27 -6.01
CA VAL A 104 2.65 6.94 -7.33
C VAL A 104 1.22 7.34 -7.67
N GLY A 105 1.04 8.50 -8.30
CA GLY A 105 -0.28 9.00 -8.63
C GLY A 105 -0.29 10.50 -8.88
N ASP A 106 -1.44 11.02 -9.31
CA ASP A 106 -1.65 12.45 -9.50
C ASP A 106 -2.56 12.99 -8.38
N PRO A 107 -2.00 13.76 -7.43
CA PRO A 107 -2.73 14.27 -6.28
C PRO A 107 -3.45 15.60 -6.53
N TYR A 108 -3.51 16.10 -7.77
CA TYR A 108 -4.04 17.42 -8.09
C TYR A 108 -5.42 17.68 -7.43
N ARG A 109 -5.49 18.74 -6.62
CA ARG A 109 -6.65 19.21 -5.82
C ARG A 109 -7.04 18.33 -4.62
N VAL A 110 -6.26 17.30 -4.31
CA VAL A 110 -6.50 16.36 -3.20
C VAL A 110 -5.19 16.04 -2.44
N GLU A 111 -4.21 16.92 -2.49
CA GLU A 111 -2.83 16.70 -2.02
C GLU A 111 -2.77 16.27 -0.55
N GLU A 112 -3.43 17.01 0.34
CA GLU A 112 -3.45 16.68 1.78
C GLU A 112 -4.11 15.32 2.06
N PHE A 113 -5.20 15.03 1.36
CA PHE A 113 -5.91 13.76 1.50
C PHE A 113 -5.09 12.60 0.93
N TYR A 114 -4.45 12.81 -0.22
CA TYR A 114 -3.54 11.87 -0.85
C TYR A 114 -2.39 11.50 0.11
N GLU A 115 -1.73 12.49 0.72
CA GLU A 115 -0.69 12.24 1.73
C GLU A 115 -1.22 11.55 2.98
N ALA A 116 -2.43 11.89 3.43
CA ALA A 116 -3.06 11.23 4.57
C ALA A 116 -3.30 9.73 4.29
N ILE A 117 -3.82 9.41 3.10
CA ILE A 117 -4.05 8.03 2.65
C ILE A 117 -2.73 7.27 2.50
N GLN A 118 -1.68 7.89 1.93
CA GLN A 118 -0.34 7.29 1.88
C GLN A 118 0.15 6.87 3.28
N ARG A 119 0.15 7.83 4.22
CA ARG A 119 0.58 7.58 5.60
C ARG A 119 -0.26 6.49 6.26
N ARG A 120 -1.58 6.48 6.00
CA ARG A 120 -2.49 5.47 6.53
C ARG A 120 -2.14 4.08 6.02
N ILE A 121 -1.96 3.91 4.70
CA ILE A 121 -1.59 2.62 4.10
C ILE A 121 -0.25 2.12 4.66
N ILE A 122 0.77 2.98 4.68
CA ILE A 122 2.11 2.64 5.19
C ILE A 122 2.02 2.19 6.64
N ARG A 123 1.33 2.95 7.50
CA ARG A 123 1.13 2.63 8.92
C ARG A 123 0.39 1.30 9.11
N THR A 124 -0.66 1.06 8.33
CA THR A 124 -1.42 -0.20 8.38
C THR A 124 -0.54 -1.38 7.95
N TYR A 125 0.19 -1.26 6.84
CA TYR A 125 1.12 -2.28 6.37
C TYR A 125 2.19 -2.61 7.42
N THR A 126 2.88 -1.59 7.94
CA THR A 126 3.92 -1.79 8.95
C THR A 126 3.35 -2.47 10.20
N THR A 127 2.15 -2.08 10.62
CA THR A 127 1.47 -2.74 11.75
C THR A 127 1.21 -4.21 11.48
N LEU A 128 0.64 -4.55 10.32
CA LEU A 128 0.39 -5.93 9.93
C LEU A 128 1.69 -6.74 9.82
N ALA A 129 2.77 -6.14 9.31
CA ALA A 129 4.08 -6.79 9.19
C ALA A 129 4.67 -7.14 10.55
N TYR A 130 4.64 -6.20 11.51
CA TYR A 130 5.09 -6.46 12.88
C TYR A 130 4.23 -7.53 13.56
N MET A 131 2.91 -7.48 13.41
CA MET A 131 2.04 -8.52 13.97
C MET A 131 2.35 -9.90 13.38
N ALA A 132 2.57 -9.99 12.07
CA ALA A 132 2.95 -11.23 11.41
C ALA A 132 4.29 -11.76 11.93
N ALA A 133 5.29 -10.88 12.07
CA ALA A 133 6.59 -11.23 12.65
C ALA A 133 6.46 -11.77 14.09
N MET A 134 5.69 -11.10 14.95
CA MET A 134 5.47 -11.56 16.32
C MET A 134 4.76 -12.93 16.38
N ARG A 135 3.80 -13.19 15.49
CA ARG A 135 3.16 -14.50 15.41
C ARG A 135 4.13 -15.60 14.98
N LEU A 136 5.07 -15.31 14.07
CA LEU A 136 6.11 -16.25 13.66
C LEU A 136 7.06 -16.58 14.83
N GLU A 137 7.35 -15.59 15.67
CA GLU A 137 8.11 -15.73 16.92
C GLU A 137 7.28 -16.33 18.07
N GLN A 138 6.14 -16.94 17.79
CA GLN A 138 5.28 -17.66 18.75
C GLN A 138 4.71 -16.81 19.90
N PHE A 139 4.61 -15.49 19.74
CA PHE A 139 3.85 -14.65 20.68
C PHE A 139 2.35 -15.03 20.60
N GLN A 140 1.76 -15.42 21.73
CA GLN A 140 0.39 -15.98 21.76
C GLN A 140 -0.70 -14.91 21.75
N HIS A 141 -0.45 -13.77 22.38
CA HIS A 141 -1.32 -12.61 22.35
C HIS A 141 -0.59 -11.48 21.66
N VAL A 142 -1.06 -11.04 20.49
CA VAL A 142 -0.55 -9.84 19.81
C VAL A 142 -1.67 -8.81 19.78
N SER A 143 -1.48 -7.70 20.48
CA SER A 143 -2.44 -6.60 20.56
C SER A 143 -1.89 -5.35 19.90
N VAL A 144 -2.78 -4.58 19.28
CA VAL A 144 -2.46 -3.30 18.65
C VAL A 144 -3.22 -2.20 19.36
N GLN A 145 -2.50 -1.19 19.82
CA GLN A 145 -3.07 0.03 20.37
C GLN A 145 -2.70 1.23 19.49
N ALA A 146 -3.71 1.91 18.96
CA ALA A 146 -3.51 3.18 18.27
C ALA A 146 -3.33 4.30 19.29
N LEU A 147 -2.20 5.00 19.22
CA LEU A 147 -1.92 6.25 19.92
C LEU A 147 -2.04 7.43 18.96
N GLN A 148 -2.15 8.65 19.51
CA GLN A 148 -2.18 9.90 18.73
C GLN A 148 -0.97 10.01 17.79
N GLU A 149 0.22 9.63 18.26
CA GLU A 149 1.48 9.78 17.49
C GLU A 149 2.01 8.46 16.88
N GLY A 150 1.34 7.33 17.09
CA GLY A 150 1.91 6.05 16.65
C GLY A 150 1.07 4.83 16.96
N VAL A 151 1.62 3.65 16.66
CA VAL A 151 1.01 2.37 16.99
C VAL A 151 1.92 1.67 17.98
N VAL A 152 1.37 1.21 19.09
CA VAL A 152 2.06 0.27 19.98
C VAL A 152 1.56 -1.12 19.65
N ILE A 153 2.50 -2.01 19.39
CA ILE A 153 2.24 -3.42 19.15
C ILE A 153 2.91 -4.16 20.29
N SER A 154 2.11 -4.89 21.05
CA SER A 154 2.56 -5.63 22.22
C SER A 154 2.24 -7.10 22.04
N GLY A 155 3.06 -7.95 22.64
CA GLY A 155 2.69 -9.34 22.76
C GLY A 155 3.40 -10.06 23.88
N GLU A 156 2.76 -11.15 24.29
CA GLU A 156 3.17 -11.96 25.43
C GLU A 156 3.71 -13.31 24.93
N LEU A 157 4.88 -13.68 25.45
CA LEU A 157 5.50 -14.97 25.24
C LEU A 157 5.42 -15.72 26.57
N TYR A 158 4.63 -16.79 26.61
CA TYR A 158 4.60 -17.69 27.76
C TYR A 158 5.65 -18.78 27.51
N ALA A 159 6.65 -18.85 28.39
CA ALA A 159 7.66 -19.90 28.43
C ALA A 159 7.15 -21.12 29.22
#